data_AF-A0A3D0D9P2-F1
#
_entry.id   AF-A0A3D0D9P2-F1
#
_cell.length_a   1.000
_cell.length_b   1.000
_cell.length_c   1.000
_cell.angle_alpha   90.00
_cell.angle_beta   90.00
_cell.angle_gamma   90.00
#
_symmetry.space_group_name_H-M   'P 1'
#
loop_
_entity.id
_entity.type
_entity.pdbx_description
1 polymer ?
#
loop_
_entity_poly.entity_id
_entity_poly.type
_entity_poly.pdbx_seq_one_letter_code
_entity_poly.pdbx_strand_id
1 'polypeptide(L)'
;MYNEIVQDHYRHPRNLGRVESPDGVGEASVKEPSIDWLQISLRLDGRRVIEARFRAIGCAATVAAGSAMTEWLIGRPVEAALDLTGETVLDILGGLPD
;
A
#
# COMPACT_ATOMS: atom_id res chain seq x y z
N MET A 1 14.69 6.35 13.76
CA MET A 1 13.35 6.82 14.22
C MET A 1 12.51 7.10 12.98
N TYR A 2 11.22 6.75 12.96
CA TYR A 2 10.36 7.04 11.81
C TYR A 2 10.14 8.54 11.63
N ASN A 3 10.20 9.01 10.39
CA ASN A 3 9.87 10.38 10.02
C ASN A 3 8.35 10.65 10.18
N GLU A 4 7.95 11.91 10.03
CA GLU A 4 6.56 12.34 10.22
C GLU A 4 5.59 11.70 9.21
N ILE A 5 6.03 11.47 7.96
CA ILE A 5 5.21 10.88 6.90
C ILE A 5 4.85 9.43 7.24
N VAL A 6 5.85 8.63 7.63
CA VAL A 6 5.65 7.24 8.06
C VAL A 6 4.74 7.18 9.29
N GLN A 7 4.96 8.07 10.27
CA GLN A 7 4.11 8.11 11.45
C GLN A 7 2.66 8.46 11.13
N ASP A 8 2.44 9.37 10.19
CA ASP A 8 1.08 9.76 9.79
C ASP A 8 0.36 8.64 9.02
N HIS A 9 1.01 8.01 8.05
CA HIS A 9 0.44 6.85 7.35
C HIS A 9 0.22 5.64 8.27
N TYR A 10 1.04 5.49 9.32
CA TYR A 10 0.85 4.45 10.33
C TYR A 10 -0.32 4.73 11.27
N ARG A 11 -0.42 5.96 11.81
CA ARG A 11 -1.45 6.34 12.80
C ARG A 11 -2.81 6.64 12.15
N HIS A 12 -2.79 7.15 10.92
CA HIS A 12 -3.97 7.50 10.13
C HIS A 12 -3.89 6.84 8.74
N PRO A 13 -3.96 5.50 8.65
CA PRO A 13 -3.84 4.80 7.39
C PRO A 13 -4.98 5.16 6.44
N ARG A 14 -4.64 5.57 5.23
CA ARG A 14 -5.58 5.82 4.14
C ARG A 14 -6.00 4.51 3.50
N ASN A 15 -7.27 4.42 3.12
CA ASN A 15 -7.81 3.29 2.36
C ASN A 15 -7.69 1.92 3.05
N LEU A 16 -7.67 1.89 4.39
CA LEU A 16 -7.74 0.64 5.14
C LEU A 16 -9.07 -0.10 4.85
N GLY A 17 -9.00 -1.42 4.68
CA GLY A 17 -10.14 -2.29 4.43
C GLY A 17 -10.03 -3.08 3.14
N ARG A 18 -11.18 -3.46 2.57
CA ARG A 18 -11.27 -4.22 1.32
C ARG A 18 -12.26 -3.55 0.40
N VAL A 19 -11.95 -3.51 -0.89
CA VAL A 19 -12.89 -3.07 -1.93
C VAL A 19 -14.03 -4.09 -2.04
N GLU A 20 -15.27 -3.62 -2.06
CA GLU A 20 -16.43 -4.47 -2.33
C GLU A 20 -16.44 -4.87 -3.81
N SER A 21 -16.54 -6.17 -4.10
CA SER A 21 -16.48 -6.73 -5.46
C SER A 21 -15.26 -6.25 -6.27
N PRO A 22 -14.03 -6.58 -5.83
CA PRO A 22 -12.82 -6.11 -6.48
C PRO A 22 -12.60 -6.81 -7.83
N ASP A 23 -12.05 -6.07 -8.79
CA ASP A 23 -11.59 -6.64 -10.07
C ASP A 23 -10.26 -7.39 -9.92
N GLY A 24 -9.48 -7.05 -8.88
CA GLY A 24 -8.21 -7.71 -8.58
C GLY A 24 -7.89 -7.68 -7.10
N VAL A 25 -7.29 -8.78 -6.62
CA VAL A 25 -6.76 -8.89 -5.25
C VAL A 25 -5.38 -9.53 -5.33
N GLY A 26 -4.40 -8.90 -4.68
CA GLY A 26 -3.05 -9.43 -4.53
C GLY A 26 -2.67 -9.49 -3.05
N GLU A 27 -1.90 -10.50 -2.67
CA GLU A 27 -1.36 -10.63 -1.31
C GLU A 27 0.10 -11.06 -1.32
N ALA A 28 0.84 -10.57 -0.33
CA ALA A 28 2.22 -10.96 -0.08
C ALA A 28 2.43 -11.13 1.43
N SER A 29 3.34 -12.04 1.81
CA SER A 29 3.75 -12.19 3.20
C SER A 29 5.22 -12.50 3.34
N VAL A 30 5.79 -12.02 4.43
CA VAL A 30 7.10 -12.35 4.96
C VAL A 30 6.89 -12.93 6.35
N LYS A 31 7.52 -14.08 6.63
CA LYS A 31 7.35 -14.78 7.93
C LYS A 31 8.54 -14.61 8.86
N GLU A 32 9.71 -14.24 8.32
CA GLU A 32 10.95 -14.04 9.07
C GLU A 32 11.70 -12.83 8.49
N PRO A 33 12.31 -11.96 9.34
CA PRO A 33 12.38 -12.01 10.81
C PRO A 33 11.10 -11.52 11.51
N SER A 34 10.16 -10.92 10.78
CA SER A 34 8.86 -10.44 11.25
C SER A 34 7.73 -11.10 10.47
N ILE A 35 6.56 -11.20 11.11
CA ILE A 35 5.33 -11.61 10.43
C ILE A 35 4.71 -10.35 9.82
N ASP A 36 4.98 -10.13 8.54
CA ASP A 36 4.36 -9.08 7.74
C ASP A 36 3.48 -9.73 6.67
N TRP A 37 2.25 -9.25 6.54
CA TRP A 37 1.29 -9.64 5.52
C TRP A 37 0.59 -8.37 5.03
N LEU A 38 0.49 -8.25 3.71
CA LEU A 38 -0.19 -7.15 3.04
C LEU A 38 -1.08 -7.72 1.95
N GLN A 39 -2.34 -7.32 1.95
CA GLN A 39 -3.29 -7.59 0.87
C GLN A 39 -3.81 -6.28 0.31
N ILE A 40 -3.81 -6.15 -1.00
CA ILE A 40 -4.37 -5.01 -1.74
C ILE A 40 -5.52 -5.52 -2.61
N SER A 41 -6.62 -4.78 -2.61
CA SER A 41 -7.79 -5.02 -3.46
C SER A 41 -8.06 -3.77 -4.29
N LEU A 42 -8.35 -3.96 -5.57
CA LEU A 42 -8.52 -2.89 -6.56
C LEU A 42 -9.86 -3.02 -7.28
N ARG A 43 -10.44 -1.88 -7.66
CA ARG A 43 -11.51 -1.76 -8.65
C ARG A 43 -11.09 -0.82 -9.76
N LEU A 44 -11.42 -1.20 -10.99
CA LEU A 44 -11.02 -0.53 -12.20
C LEU A 44 -12.22 0.09 -12.91
N ASP A 45 -11.99 1.21 -13.59
CA ASP A 45 -12.83 1.71 -14.67
C ASP A 45 -12.01 1.70 -15.96
N GLY A 46 -12.29 0.72 -16.83
CA GLY A 46 -11.43 0.39 -17.95
C GLY A 46 -10.02 0.00 -17.48
N ARG A 47 -9.01 0.82 -17.82
CA ARG A 47 -7.61 0.63 -17.40
C ARG A 47 -7.17 1.58 -16.29
N ARG A 48 -8.09 2.21 -15.58
CA ARG A 48 -7.80 3.18 -14.50
C ARG A 48 -8.20 2.60 -13.15
N VAL A 49 -7.33 2.72 -12.16
CA VAL A 49 -7.67 2.35 -10.77
C VAL A 49 -8.59 3.42 -10.19
N ILE A 50 -9.83 3.06 -9.88
CA ILE A 50 -10.81 3.99 -9.28
C ILE A 50 -10.96 3.78 -7.78
N GLU A 51 -10.58 2.61 -7.28
CA GLU A 51 -10.55 2.32 -5.86
C GLU A 51 -9.42 1.33 -5.56
N ALA A 52 -8.66 1.62 -4.51
CA ALA A 52 -7.68 0.71 -3.96
C ALA A 52 -7.86 0.70 -2.44
N ARG A 53 -7.86 -0.49 -1.83
CA ARG A 53 -7.88 -0.65 -0.37
C ARG A 53 -6.93 -1.74 0.06
N PHE A 54 -6.41 -1.61 1.27
CA PHE A 54 -5.45 -2.58 1.81
C PHE A 54 -5.85 -3.13 3.18
N ARG A 55 -5.37 -4.33 3.47
CA ARG A 55 -5.34 -4.91 4.82
C ARG A 55 -3.90 -5.32 5.11
N ALA A 56 -3.46 -5.08 6.33
CA ALA A 56 -2.11 -5.43 6.74
C ALA A 56 -2.09 -6.03 8.14
N ILE A 57 -1.14 -6.93 8.36
CA ILE A 57 -0.66 -7.38 9.67
C ILE A 57 0.85 -7.23 9.61
N GLY A 58 1.47 -6.56 10.57
CA GLY A 58 2.91 -6.36 10.53
C GLY A 58 3.39 -5.17 11.31
N CYS A 59 4.64 -4.81 11.07
CA CYS A 59 5.26 -3.63 11.68
C CYS A 59 4.63 -2.32 11.17
N ALA A 60 4.98 -1.20 11.81
CA ALA A 60 4.47 0.11 11.43
C ALA A 60 4.80 0.47 9.96
N ALA A 61 5.96 0.05 9.46
CA ALA A 61 6.35 0.25 8.06
C ALA A 61 5.41 -0.49 7.09
N THR A 62 4.98 -1.71 7.42
CA THR A 62 4.05 -2.49 6.58
C THR A 62 2.70 -1.79 6.44
N VAL A 63 2.16 -1.26 7.54
CA VAL A 63 0.91 -0.50 7.52
C VAL A 63 1.07 0.82 6.75
N ALA A 64 2.16 1.54 6.99
CA ALA A 64 2.44 2.80 6.30
C ALA A 64 2.61 2.60 4.79
N ALA A 65 3.33 1.54 4.37
CA ALA A 65 3.51 1.17 2.97
C ALA A 65 2.17 0.85 2.29
N GLY A 66 1.32 0.03 2.92
CA GLY A 66 -0.01 -0.26 2.38
C GLY A 66 -0.87 1.00 2.20
N SER A 67 -0.80 1.92 3.16
CA SER A 67 -1.48 3.21 3.05
C SER A 67 -0.92 4.08 1.91
N ALA A 68 0.39 4.24 1.80
CA ALA A 68 1.02 5.06 0.77
C ALA A 68 0.80 4.48 -0.63
N MET A 69 0.92 3.16 -0.78
CA MET A 69 0.69 2.46 -2.05
C MET A 69 -0.74 2.67 -2.56
N THR A 70 -1.74 2.48 -1.69
CA THR A 70 -3.14 2.61 -2.11
C THR A 70 -3.50 4.05 -2.50
N GLU A 71 -2.99 5.04 -1.77
CA GLU A 71 -3.15 6.45 -2.14
C GLU A 71 -2.50 6.76 -3.49
N TRP A 72 -1.29 6.24 -3.74
CA TRP A 72 -0.58 6.44 -5.00
C TRP A 72 -1.28 5.78 -6.19
N LEU A 73 -1.86 4.59 -6.00
CA LEU A 73 -2.52 3.81 -7.05
C LEU A 73 -3.81 4.45 -7.54
N ILE A 74 -4.60 5.07 -6.65
CA ILE A 74 -5.92 5.62 -7.00
C ILE A 74 -5.76 6.74 -8.04
N GLY A 75 -6.51 6.62 -9.12
CA GLY A 75 -6.48 7.58 -10.23
C GLY A 75 -5.30 7.38 -11.19
N ARG A 76 -4.51 6.32 -11.05
CA ARG A 76 -3.47 5.96 -12.03
C ARG A 76 -3.95 4.87 -12.99
N PRO A 77 -3.37 4.81 -14.20
CA PRO A 77 -3.63 3.69 -15.10
C PRO A 77 -2.91 2.42 -14.61
N VAL A 78 -3.42 1.25 -15.01
CA VAL A 78 -2.86 -0.06 -14.61
C VAL A 78 -1.39 -0.20 -14.98
N GLU A 79 -0.95 0.40 -16.08
CA GLU A 79 0.46 0.37 -16.52
C GLU A 79 1.38 0.99 -15.48
N ALA A 80 0.97 2.14 -14.90
CA ALA A 80 1.75 2.77 -13.84
C ALA A 80 1.77 1.90 -12.56
N ALA A 81 0.68 1.17 -12.29
CA ALA A 81 0.63 0.24 -11.16
C ALA A 81 1.60 -0.94 -11.34
N LEU A 82 1.83 -1.40 -12.57
CA LEU A 82 2.80 -2.45 -12.88
C LEU A 82 4.25 -2.00 -12.68
N ASP A 83 4.52 -0.71 -12.84
CA ASP A 83 5.84 -0.10 -12.64
C ASP A 83 6.08 0.34 -11.17
N LEU A 84 5.11 0.13 -10.27
CA LEU A 84 5.26 0.49 -8.86
C LEU A 84 6.29 -0.41 -8.18
N THR A 85 7.35 0.20 -7.65
CA THR A 85 8.43 -0.50 -6.94
C THR A 85 8.43 -0.18 -5.46
N GLY A 86 9.13 -1.02 -4.67
CA GLY A 86 9.39 -0.71 -3.26
C GLY A 86 10.12 0.61 -3.07
N GLU A 87 11.06 0.95 -3.95
CA GLU A 87 11.79 2.23 -3.91
C GLU A 87 10.85 3.42 -4.06
N THR A 88 9.90 3.36 -4.99
CA THR A 88 8.88 4.41 -5.14
C THR A 88 8.06 4.59 -3.87
N VAL A 89 7.73 3.51 -3.16
CA VAL A 89 7.00 3.58 -1.89
C VAL A 89 7.88 4.18 -0.79
N LEU A 90 9.17 3.86 -0.75
CA LEU A 90 10.12 4.48 0.17
C LEU A 90 10.26 5.98 -0.10
N ASP A 91 10.35 6.40 -1.36
CA ASP A 91 10.41 7.80 -1.76
C ASP A 91 9.17 8.58 -1.29
N ILE A 92 7.97 8.00 -1.49
CA ILE A 92 6.71 8.59 -1.02
C ILE A 92 6.73 8.77 0.50
N LEU A 93 7.26 7.78 1.22
CA LEU A 93 7.35 7.79 2.67
C LEU A 93 8.51 8.65 3.22
N GLY A 94 9.36 9.21 2.36
CA GLY A 94 10.56 9.96 2.78
C GLY A 94 11.64 9.07 3.40
N GLY A 95 11.71 7.82 2.96
CA GLY A 95 12.62 6.78 3.45
C GLY A 95 12.16 6.09 4.73
N LEU A 96 12.88 5.05 5.12
CA LEU A 96 12.76 4.38 6.42
C LEU A 96 14.10 4.52 7.17
N PRO A 97 14.09 4.52 8.52
CA PRO A 97 15.33 4.48 9.28
C PRO A 97 16.09 3.17 9.03
N ASP A 98 17.42 3.27 8.96
CA ASP A 98 18.37 2.15 8.84
C ASP A 98 18.23 1.12 9.98
#